data_AF-A0A937VCY5-F1
#
_entry.id   AF-A0A937VCY5-F1
#
_cell.length_a   1.000
_cell.length_b   1.000
_cell.length_c   1.000
_cell.angle_alpha   90.00
_cell.angle_beta   90.00
_cell.angle_gamma   90.00
#
_symmetry.space_group_name_H-M   'P 1'
#
loop_
_entity.id
_entity.type
_entity.pdbx_description
1 polymer ?
#
loop_
_entity_poly.entity_id
_entity_poly.type
_entity_poly.pdbx_seq_one_letter_code
_entity_poly.pdbx_strand_id
1 'polypeptide(L)'
;MNSDASNSRSPATAANGAATWVAQRWAEAPTQIREHVCRYLTMLAQQGQRPDTLEHRGYTLLRFLRWLPTEQQGDLAQVSEAAVGRFLAEQQAQGRQANTILTYLATLRGFFGFLTAEGVIAHSPCPLQASTGQSSRHCARSVATVPAASAVSPTDRVEAASVDGVAAHLAKASAATQEWVQGYLAMLKRQGRKADTIAQHRCALTKFIASLPLSSQADLSLVRPADVSRLVDALQGQGRQPNTILTYLSPLNSFFTFLSEEGLVNRSPVQRRHYPRRPDSLPRAMREEEVQRWLAVLSEPLEQAIFRLLLRSGVRIGELVALNRADVDLERCTLYIRMGNKNGLGRVTYFSNDAQAALRCWLARRPECPAEDALFVHRWRRVRPEWIRQRFRDSLRRAGLPVRYRVHDLRHTYATLLLNAGIPITTLQKLLGHDRIATTLLYARLSEATKRAHYFAAMREVQVRTPLAVVSGLEGADVHPIAA
;
A
#
# COMPACT_ATOMS: atom_id res chain seq x y z
N MET A 1 -28.91 9.08 20.04
CA MET A 1 -28.47 10.49 20.19
C MET A 1 -27.05 10.48 20.71
N ASN A 2 -26.07 10.60 19.83
CA ASN A 2 -24.77 11.20 20.13
C ASN A 2 -24.15 11.60 18.80
N SER A 3 -23.96 12.90 18.66
CA SER A 3 -23.63 13.63 17.45
C SER A 3 -22.16 13.44 17.08
N ASP A 4 -21.93 12.88 15.89
CA ASP A 4 -20.70 13.05 15.13
C ASP A 4 -20.53 14.53 14.77
N ALA A 5 -19.78 15.27 15.58
CA ALA A 5 -19.26 16.58 15.20
C ALA A 5 -18.04 16.38 14.29
N SER A 6 -18.30 16.04 13.03
CA SER A 6 -17.32 16.17 11.96
C SER A 6 -16.93 17.64 11.83
N ASN A 7 -15.66 17.92 12.11
CA ASN A 7 -15.02 19.22 12.09
C ASN A 7 -15.03 19.84 10.68
N SER A 8 -16.18 20.38 10.24
CA SER A 8 -16.27 21.29 9.10
C SER A 8 -15.95 22.70 9.60
N ARG A 9 -14.67 23.10 9.54
CA ARG A 9 -14.30 24.49 9.78
C ARG A 9 -15.00 25.36 8.72
N SER A 10 -15.82 26.30 9.17
CA SER A 10 -16.52 27.25 8.31
C SER A 10 -15.52 28.06 7.46
N PRO A 11 -15.85 28.45 6.21
CA PRO A 11 -15.01 29.31 5.37
C PRO A 11 -14.52 30.58 6.09
N ALA A 12 -15.33 31.13 7.00
CA ALA A 12 -14.99 32.31 7.80
C ALA A 12 -13.86 32.03 8.82
N THR A 13 -13.81 30.82 9.39
CA THR A 13 -12.76 30.41 10.35
C THR A 13 -11.41 30.22 9.65
N ALA A 14 -11.42 29.73 8.40
CA ALA A 14 -10.22 29.59 7.58
C ALA A 14 -9.66 30.96 7.15
N ALA A 15 -10.53 31.90 6.76
CA ALA A 15 -10.17 33.26 6.37
C ALA A 15 -9.52 34.04 7.52
N ASN A 16 -10.15 34.01 8.72
CA ASN A 16 -9.60 34.66 9.91
C ASN A 16 -8.25 34.05 10.31
N GLY A 17 -8.10 32.73 10.24
CA GLY A 17 -6.83 32.07 10.55
C GLY A 17 -5.68 32.46 9.62
N ALA A 18 -5.93 32.59 8.31
CA ALA A 18 -4.92 33.00 7.34
C ALA A 18 -4.51 34.48 7.53
N ALA A 19 -5.48 35.36 7.76
CA ALA A 19 -5.24 36.79 8.03
C ALA A 19 -4.38 37.01 9.27
N THR A 20 -4.72 36.34 10.38
CA THR A 20 -3.93 36.41 11.62
C THR A 20 -2.51 35.85 11.42
N TRP A 21 -2.37 34.75 10.67
CA TRP A 21 -1.06 34.12 10.42
C TRP A 21 -0.13 35.04 9.60
N VAL A 22 -0.61 35.65 8.51
CA VAL A 22 0.20 36.56 7.69
C VAL A 22 0.57 37.82 8.48
N ALA A 23 -0.38 38.41 9.21
CA ALA A 23 -0.14 39.62 10.01
C ALA A 23 0.93 39.40 11.10
N GLN A 24 0.95 38.23 11.75
CA GLN A 24 1.96 37.89 12.75
C GLN A 24 3.36 37.68 12.18
N ARG A 25 3.48 37.26 10.91
CA ARG A 25 4.76 36.85 10.31
C ARG A 25 5.37 37.88 9.36
N TRP A 26 4.59 38.85 8.89
CA TRP A 26 5.08 39.95 8.07
C TRP A 26 4.24 41.23 8.27
N ALA A 27 4.38 41.83 9.45
CA ALA A 27 3.62 43.03 9.83
C ALA A 27 3.93 44.26 8.94
N GLU A 28 5.14 44.35 8.42
CA GLU A 28 5.65 45.46 7.60
C GLU A 28 5.27 45.37 6.12
N ALA A 29 4.68 44.26 5.66
CA ALA A 29 4.30 44.12 4.25
C ALA A 29 3.19 45.10 3.84
N PRO A 30 3.22 45.62 2.61
CA PRO A 30 2.11 46.38 2.03
C PRO A 30 0.78 45.64 2.21
N THR A 31 -0.24 46.37 2.66
CA THR A 31 -1.56 45.81 3.02
C THR A 31 -2.17 44.99 1.88
N GLN A 32 -2.01 45.45 0.65
CA GLN A 32 -2.49 44.77 -0.56
C GLN A 32 -1.84 43.39 -0.77
N ILE A 33 -0.51 43.26 -0.58
CA ILE A 33 0.17 41.95 -0.68
C ILE A 33 -0.34 40.99 0.37
N ARG A 34 -0.46 41.46 1.63
CA ARG A 34 -0.95 40.62 2.73
C ARG A 34 -2.34 40.08 2.40
N GLU A 35 -3.21 40.92 1.87
CA GLU A 35 -4.55 40.53 1.45
C GLU A 35 -4.53 39.46 0.35
N HIS A 36 -3.68 39.62 -0.68
CA HIS A 36 -3.53 38.61 -1.74
C HIS A 36 -3.02 37.26 -1.22
N VAL A 37 -2.00 37.27 -0.35
CA VAL A 37 -1.48 36.03 0.26
C VAL A 37 -2.55 35.39 1.15
N CYS A 38 -3.29 36.18 1.93
CA CYS A 38 -4.39 35.69 2.77
C CYS A 38 -5.50 35.06 1.94
N ARG A 39 -5.94 35.71 0.86
CA ARG A 39 -6.95 35.15 -0.05
C ARG A 39 -6.49 33.86 -0.70
N TYR A 40 -5.25 33.79 -1.15
CA TYR A 40 -4.67 32.57 -1.71
C TYR A 40 -4.63 31.41 -0.69
N LEU A 41 -4.11 31.65 0.52
CA LEU A 41 -4.04 30.63 1.57
C LEU A 41 -5.43 30.19 2.03
N THR A 42 -6.40 31.12 2.07
CA THR A 42 -7.81 30.84 2.39
C THR A 42 -8.45 29.97 1.31
N MET A 43 -8.23 30.29 0.03
CA MET A 43 -8.69 29.47 -1.10
C MET A 43 -8.13 28.04 -0.99
N LEU A 44 -6.84 27.89 -0.71
CA LEU A 44 -6.22 26.57 -0.53
C LEU A 44 -6.80 25.82 0.69
N ALA A 45 -7.10 26.53 1.78
CA ALA A 45 -7.73 25.94 2.96
C ALA A 45 -9.15 25.44 2.66
N GLN A 46 -9.93 26.22 1.90
CA GLN A 46 -11.27 25.84 1.44
C GLN A 46 -11.22 24.64 0.48
N GLN A 47 -10.14 24.48 -0.28
CA GLN A 47 -9.87 23.30 -1.12
C GLN A 47 -9.43 22.06 -0.33
N GLY A 48 -9.38 22.12 1.01
CA GLY A 48 -9.07 20.99 1.88
C GLY A 48 -7.59 20.66 2.00
N GLN A 49 -6.70 21.62 1.67
CA GLN A 49 -5.26 21.45 1.91
C GLN A 49 -4.97 21.30 3.41
N ARG A 50 -3.99 20.45 3.74
CA ARG A 50 -3.62 20.18 5.14
C ARG A 50 -3.01 21.44 5.79
N PRO A 51 -3.21 21.67 7.10
CA PRO A 51 -2.66 22.84 7.80
C PRO A 51 -1.13 23.01 7.61
N ASP A 52 -0.36 21.93 7.73
CA ASP A 52 1.11 21.97 7.58
C ASP A 52 1.53 22.38 6.16
N THR A 53 0.73 22.01 5.14
CA THR A 53 0.97 22.38 3.74
C THR A 53 0.68 23.85 3.49
N LEU A 54 -0.39 24.37 4.09
CA LEU A 54 -0.73 25.79 4.03
C LEU A 54 0.36 26.64 4.68
N GLU A 55 0.85 26.20 5.85
CA GLU A 55 1.93 26.88 6.56
C GLU A 55 3.22 26.88 5.74
N HIS A 56 3.60 25.74 5.14
CA HIS A 56 4.77 25.65 4.26
C HIS A 56 4.65 26.58 3.06
N ARG A 57 3.51 26.57 2.35
CA ARG A 57 3.25 27.46 1.21
C ARG A 57 3.28 28.93 1.63
N GLY A 58 2.72 29.26 2.80
CA GLY A 58 2.80 30.58 3.38
C GLY A 58 4.25 31.03 3.58
N TYR A 59 5.11 30.22 4.21
CA TYR A 59 6.52 30.57 4.41
C TYR A 59 7.28 30.77 3.11
N THR A 60 7.01 29.94 2.10
CA THR A 60 7.62 30.06 0.79
C THR A 60 7.25 31.39 0.12
N LEU A 61 5.97 31.77 0.17
CA LEU A 61 5.51 33.05 -0.37
C LEU A 61 6.14 34.22 0.36
N LEU A 62 6.10 34.23 1.69
CA LEU A 62 6.70 35.29 2.49
C LEU A 62 8.20 35.41 2.21
N ARG A 63 8.91 34.29 2.06
CA ARG A 63 10.34 34.28 1.74
C ARG A 63 10.62 34.93 0.39
N PHE A 64 9.87 34.54 -0.64
CA PHE A 64 10.03 35.12 -1.98
C PHE A 64 9.67 36.61 -1.99
N LEU A 65 8.54 36.98 -1.40
CA LEU A 65 8.05 38.35 -1.41
C LEU A 65 8.98 39.28 -0.61
N ARG A 66 9.59 38.82 0.49
CA ARG A 66 10.62 39.57 1.24
C ARG A 66 11.94 39.70 0.49
N TRP A 67 12.22 38.78 -0.43
CA TRP A 67 13.43 38.78 -1.25
C TRP A 67 13.33 39.76 -2.43
N LEU A 68 12.12 40.09 -2.89
CA LEU A 68 11.92 41.07 -3.95
C LEU A 68 12.39 42.47 -3.54
N PRO A 69 12.88 43.31 -4.48
CA PRO A 69 13.14 44.73 -4.22
C PRO A 69 11.85 45.45 -3.79
N THR A 70 11.97 46.49 -2.95
CA THR A 70 10.81 47.23 -2.38
C THR A 70 9.84 47.74 -3.45
N GLU A 71 10.35 48.14 -4.62
CA GLU A 71 9.54 48.57 -5.77
C GLU A 71 8.63 47.45 -6.32
N GLN A 72 9.13 46.21 -6.38
CA GLN A 72 8.39 45.02 -6.85
C GLN A 72 7.54 44.37 -5.75
N GLN A 73 7.80 44.70 -4.47
CA GLN A 73 6.89 44.36 -3.39
C GLN A 73 5.59 45.16 -3.56
N GLY A 74 5.68 46.46 -3.86
CA GLY A 74 4.50 47.32 -4.05
C GLY A 74 3.64 46.98 -5.27
N ASP A 75 4.25 46.47 -6.35
CA ASP A 75 3.56 46.11 -7.59
C ASP A 75 3.97 44.71 -8.08
N LEU A 76 3.13 43.72 -7.78
CA LEU A 76 3.34 42.33 -8.18
C LEU A 76 3.26 42.11 -9.70
N ALA A 77 2.73 43.07 -10.48
CA ALA A 77 2.71 42.99 -11.94
C ALA A 77 4.11 43.17 -12.56
N GLN A 78 5.05 43.78 -11.82
CA GLN A 78 6.44 43.98 -12.26
C GLN A 78 7.33 42.75 -12.00
N VAL A 79 6.81 41.73 -11.31
CA VAL A 79 7.58 40.51 -11.05
C VAL A 79 7.74 39.74 -12.37
N SER A 80 8.98 39.54 -12.80
CA SER A 80 9.32 38.83 -14.04
C SER A 80 9.70 37.37 -13.81
N GLU A 81 9.64 36.56 -14.87
CA GLU A 81 10.15 35.18 -14.85
C GLU A 81 11.62 35.10 -14.41
N ALA A 82 12.44 36.08 -14.84
CA ALA A 82 13.83 36.19 -14.43
C ALA A 82 13.98 36.45 -12.92
N ALA A 83 13.05 37.18 -12.29
CA ALA A 83 13.07 37.39 -10.84
C ALA A 83 12.79 36.08 -10.09
N VAL A 84 11.81 35.29 -10.55
CA VAL A 84 11.54 33.95 -10.00
C VAL A 84 12.73 33.02 -10.17
N GLY A 85 13.33 33.00 -11.37
CA GLY A 85 14.52 32.19 -11.66
C GLY A 85 15.71 32.53 -10.77
N ARG A 86 16.01 33.84 -10.57
CA ARG A 86 17.08 34.31 -9.68
C ARG A 86 16.85 33.88 -8.23
N PHE A 87 15.62 34.02 -7.72
CA PHE A 87 15.28 33.56 -6.37
C PHE A 87 15.55 32.07 -6.20
N LEU A 88 15.09 31.23 -7.13
CA LEU A 88 15.26 29.79 -7.04
C LEU A 88 16.74 29.38 -7.13
N ALA A 89 17.51 30.02 -8.02
CA ALA A 89 18.95 29.82 -8.13
C ALA A 89 19.68 30.22 -6.84
N GLU A 90 19.29 31.31 -6.19
CA GLU A 90 19.88 31.75 -4.93
C GLU A 90 19.54 30.78 -3.78
N GLN A 91 18.29 30.29 -3.72
CA GLN A 91 17.91 29.27 -2.75
C GLN A 91 18.71 27.97 -2.96
N GLN A 92 18.99 27.59 -4.21
CA GLN A 92 19.82 26.44 -4.53
C GLN A 92 21.28 26.66 -4.11
N ALA A 93 21.84 27.85 -4.35
CA ALA A 93 23.19 28.22 -3.90
C ALA A 93 23.34 28.22 -2.37
N GLN A 94 22.27 28.52 -1.63
CA GLN A 94 22.19 28.41 -0.17
C GLN A 94 22.08 26.96 0.34
N GLY A 95 22.31 25.96 -0.52
CA GLY A 95 22.34 24.54 -0.14
C GLY A 95 20.96 23.92 0.08
N ARG A 96 19.88 24.56 -0.38
CA ARG A 96 18.54 23.96 -0.30
C ARG A 96 18.45 22.75 -1.22
N GLN A 97 17.80 21.70 -0.74
CA GLN A 97 17.61 20.47 -1.49
C GLN A 97 16.76 20.73 -2.75
N ALA A 98 17.04 20.01 -3.85
CA ALA A 98 16.33 20.16 -5.11
C ALA A 98 14.79 20.06 -4.97
N ASN A 99 14.29 19.14 -4.13
CA ASN A 99 12.85 19.04 -3.86
C ASN A 99 12.29 20.30 -3.17
N THR A 100 13.06 20.98 -2.31
CA THR A 100 12.64 22.24 -1.69
C THR A 100 12.52 23.35 -2.75
N ILE A 101 13.44 23.38 -3.72
CA ILE A 101 13.39 24.34 -4.85
C ILE A 101 12.16 24.09 -5.72
N LEU A 102 11.84 22.82 -6.01
CA LEU A 102 10.64 22.45 -6.75
C LEU A 102 9.36 22.85 -6.00
N THR A 103 9.29 22.62 -4.68
CA THR A 103 8.17 23.08 -3.86
C THR A 103 8.04 24.61 -3.86
N TYR A 104 9.16 25.33 -3.93
CA TYR A 104 9.14 26.79 -4.02
C TYR A 104 8.55 27.25 -5.35
N LEU A 105 9.03 26.69 -6.46
CA LEU A 105 8.50 26.97 -7.79
C LEU A 105 7.00 26.64 -7.89
N ALA A 106 6.58 25.49 -7.36
CA ALA A 106 5.16 25.08 -7.38
C ALA A 106 4.28 26.05 -6.58
N THR A 107 4.77 26.52 -5.43
CA THR A 107 4.04 27.50 -4.60
C THR A 107 3.93 28.85 -5.30
N LEU A 108 5.02 29.34 -5.90
CA LEU A 108 5.04 30.60 -6.64
C LEU A 108 4.13 30.53 -7.87
N ARG A 109 4.20 29.44 -8.63
CA ARG A 109 3.31 29.20 -9.77
C ARG A 109 1.84 29.17 -9.37
N GLY A 110 1.50 28.49 -8.27
CA GLY A 110 0.13 28.47 -7.76
C GLY A 110 -0.38 29.84 -7.35
N PHE A 111 0.47 30.63 -6.67
CA PHE A 111 0.12 31.98 -6.22
C PHE A 111 -0.03 32.96 -7.38
N PHE A 112 0.92 33.02 -8.30
CA PHE A 112 0.83 33.90 -9.46
C PHE A 112 -0.28 33.48 -10.42
N GLY A 113 -0.55 32.18 -10.56
CA GLY A 113 -1.73 31.70 -11.30
C GLY A 113 -3.04 32.14 -10.67
N PHE A 114 -3.13 32.15 -9.33
CA PHE A 114 -4.27 32.72 -8.60
C PHE A 114 -4.43 34.22 -8.85
N LEU A 115 -3.34 35.00 -8.82
CA LEU A 115 -3.39 36.44 -9.12
C LEU A 115 -3.85 36.74 -10.55
N THR A 116 -3.43 35.93 -11.52
CA THR A 116 -3.91 36.06 -12.90
C THR A 116 -5.40 35.71 -13.00
N ALA A 117 -5.86 34.66 -12.31
CA ALA A 117 -7.28 34.28 -12.30
C ALA A 117 -8.18 35.33 -11.65
N GLU A 118 -7.69 36.05 -10.64
CA GLU A 118 -8.38 37.17 -9.98
C GLU A 118 -8.26 38.50 -10.75
N GLY A 119 -7.54 38.53 -11.89
CA GLY A 119 -7.33 39.74 -12.68
C GLY A 119 -6.40 40.78 -12.03
N VAL A 120 -5.61 40.39 -11.02
CA VAL A 120 -4.66 41.27 -10.31
C VAL A 120 -3.42 41.55 -11.15
N ILE A 121 -2.99 40.56 -11.96
CA ILE A 121 -1.88 40.69 -12.90
C ILE A 121 -2.28 40.16 -14.27
N ALA A 122 -1.77 40.78 -15.33
CA ALA A 122 -2.10 40.37 -16.71
C ALA A 122 -1.48 39.01 -17.09
N HIS A 123 -0.25 38.75 -16.64
CA HIS A 123 0.50 37.54 -16.98
C HIS A 123 1.21 36.96 -15.76
N SER A 124 1.28 35.63 -15.68
CA SER A 124 2.03 34.96 -14.62
C SER A 124 3.53 34.96 -14.96
N PRO A 125 4.42 35.38 -14.05
CA PRO A 125 5.87 35.20 -14.20
C PRO A 125 6.32 33.74 -14.16
N CYS A 126 5.39 32.80 -13.97
CA CYS A 126 5.64 31.36 -14.04
C CYS A 126 4.76 30.74 -15.13
N PRO A 127 5.00 31.05 -16.42
CA PRO A 127 4.14 30.57 -17.49
C PRO A 127 4.11 29.03 -17.54
N LEU A 128 2.93 28.48 -17.80
CA LEU A 128 2.76 27.10 -18.24
C LEU A 128 3.43 27.00 -19.63
N GLN A 129 4.66 26.51 -19.72
CA GLN A 129 5.32 26.41 -21.03
C GLN A 129 4.48 25.58 -22.02
N ALA A 130 4.04 26.22 -23.10
CA ALA A 130 3.66 25.55 -24.33
C ALA A 130 4.95 25.11 -25.04
N SER A 131 5.06 23.83 -25.37
CA SER A 131 6.24 23.27 -26.04
C SER A 131 6.39 23.86 -27.44
N THR A 132 7.27 24.83 -27.62
CA THR A 132 7.81 25.21 -28.93
C THR A 132 9.15 24.52 -29.13
N GLY A 133 9.21 23.64 -30.14
CA GLY A 133 10.42 22.95 -30.52
C GLY A 133 11.41 23.86 -31.22
N GLN A 134 12.70 23.58 -31.04
CA GLN A 134 13.73 23.77 -32.05
C GLN A 134 14.95 22.89 -31.73
N SER A 135 15.15 21.90 -32.60
CA SER A 135 16.42 21.44 -33.19
C SER A 135 17.70 21.49 -32.35
N SER A 136 18.29 20.32 -32.08
CA SER A 136 19.66 20.08 -32.51
C SER A 136 19.91 18.60 -32.81
N ARG A 137 20.59 18.41 -33.94
CA ARG A 137 20.98 17.17 -34.60
C ARG A 137 22.03 16.43 -33.77
N HIS A 138 21.98 15.10 -33.71
CA HIS A 138 23.02 14.22 -34.27
C HIS A 138 22.87 12.75 -33.88
N CYS A 139 23.36 11.91 -34.80
CA CYS A 139 23.75 10.50 -34.66
C CYS A 139 22.65 9.44 -34.78
N ALA A 140 22.38 9.12 -36.05
CA ALA A 140 22.02 7.79 -36.50
C ALA A 140 23.16 6.79 -36.26
N ARG A 141 22.82 5.56 -35.82
CA ARG A 141 23.46 4.36 -36.35
C ARG A 141 22.51 3.17 -36.26
N SER A 142 22.37 2.51 -37.40
CA SER A 142 21.61 1.30 -37.69
C SER A 142 22.14 0.08 -36.92
N VAL A 143 21.30 -0.95 -36.78
CA VAL A 143 21.48 -2.28 -37.40
C VAL A 143 20.15 -3.05 -37.29
N ALA A 144 19.88 -3.83 -38.34
CA ALA A 144 18.63 -4.48 -38.67
C ALA A 144 18.51 -5.93 -38.15
N THR A 145 17.30 -6.46 -38.43
CA THR A 145 16.93 -7.86 -38.78
C THR A 145 16.32 -8.80 -37.70
N VAL A 146 15.20 -9.40 -38.13
CA VAL A 146 14.22 -10.34 -37.51
C VAL A 146 14.51 -11.75 -38.09
N PRO A 147 13.72 -12.86 -37.90
CA PRO A 147 12.92 -13.46 -36.79
C PRO A 147 13.30 -14.93 -36.49
N ALA A 148 12.68 -15.56 -35.46
CA ALA A 148 12.16 -16.94 -35.55
C ALA A 148 11.20 -17.28 -34.40
N ALA A 149 10.11 -17.98 -34.74
CA ALA A 149 9.03 -18.41 -33.87
C ALA A 149 9.24 -19.82 -33.29
N SER A 150 8.69 -20.11 -32.11
CA SER A 150 8.09 -21.42 -31.77
C SER A 150 7.23 -21.34 -30.49
N ALA A 151 6.22 -22.21 -30.45
CA ALA A 151 4.99 -22.15 -29.66
C ALA A 151 5.08 -22.69 -28.21
N VAL A 152 4.23 -22.18 -27.30
CA VAL A 152 3.95 -22.79 -25.98
C VAL A 152 2.48 -22.61 -25.54
N SER A 153 1.92 -23.70 -25.00
CA SER A 153 0.56 -23.97 -24.50
C SER A 153 0.16 -23.26 -23.17
N PRO A 154 -1.13 -23.28 -22.77
CA PRO A 154 -1.76 -22.22 -21.97
C PRO A 154 -1.68 -22.48 -20.47
N THR A 155 -1.19 -21.49 -19.70
CA THR A 155 -1.46 -21.41 -18.26
C THR A 155 -1.62 -19.95 -17.83
N ASP A 156 -2.88 -19.56 -17.63
CA ASP A 156 -3.28 -18.25 -17.10
C ASP A 156 -2.68 -17.97 -15.72
N ARG A 157 -1.58 -17.24 -15.72
CA ARG A 157 -1.09 -16.42 -14.62
C ARG A 157 -0.57 -15.15 -15.22
N VAL A 158 -1.04 -14.01 -14.69
CA VAL A 158 -0.59 -12.64 -14.94
C VAL A 158 0.74 -12.64 -15.70
N GLU A 159 0.66 -12.44 -17.02
CA GLU A 159 1.82 -12.00 -17.79
C GLU A 159 2.31 -10.74 -17.09
N ALA A 160 3.40 -10.90 -16.34
CA ALA A 160 4.42 -9.89 -16.31
C ALA A 160 4.79 -9.71 -17.79
N ALA A 161 4.13 -8.76 -18.45
CA ALA A 161 4.66 -8.16 -19.66
C ALA A 161 6.15 -7.97 -19.38
N SER A 162 6.99 -8.58 -20.22
CA SER A 162 8.44 -8.50 -20.10
C SER A 162 8.79 -7.07 -19.71
N VAL A 163 9.74 -6.92 -18.79
CA VAL A 163 10.20 -5.59 -18.35
C VAL A 163 10.56 -4.72 -19.57
N ASP A 164 10.92 -5.37 -20.69
CA ASP A 164 11.19 -4.79 -22.01
C ASP A 164 9.95 -4.22 -22.73
N GLY A 165 8.80 -4.89 -22.72
CA GLY A 165 7.56 -4.38 -23.35
C GLY A 165 6.91 -3.23 -22.57
N VAL A 166 7.09 -3.23 -21.25
CA VAL A 166 6.64 -2.16 -20.33
C VAL A 166 7.52 -0.90 -20.48
N ALA A 167 8.84 -1.07 -20.66
CA ALA A 167 9.75 0.03 -20.95
C ALA A 167 9.48 0.65 -22.33
N ALA A 168 9.19 -0.17 -23.35
CA ALA A 168 8.88 0.30 -24.71
C ALA A 168 7.60 1.17 -24.80
N HIS A 169 6.61 0.96 -23.93
CA HIS A 169 5.40 1.79 -23.89
C HIS A 169 5.61 3.10 -23.14
N LEU A 170 6.42 3.11 -22.07
CA LEU A 170 6.84 4.36 -21.44
C LEU A 170 7.70 5.20 -22.40
N ALA A 171 8.53 4.57 -23.23
CA ALA A 171 9.35 5.25 -24.24
C ALA A 171 8.53 6.01 -25.30
N LYS A 172 7.25 5.67 -25.51
CA LYS A 172 6.31 6.37 -26.41
C LYS A 172 5.56 7.53 -25.72
N ALA A 173 5.60 7.62 -24.39
CA ALA A 173 5.04 8.74 -23.65
C ALA A 173 5.95 9.97 -23.77
N SER A 174 5.41 11.18 -23.56
CA SER A 174 6.22 12.41 -23.58
C SER A 174 7.36 12.34 -22.56
N ALA A 175 8.46 13.06 -22.83
CA ALA A 175 9.60 13.13 -21.92
C ALA A 175 9.19 13.59 -20.51
N ALA A 176 8.25 14.54 -20.42
CA ALA A 176 7.66 15.00 -19.17
C ALA A 176 6.94 13.88 -18.40
N THR A 177 6.12 13.07 -19.08
CA THR A 177 5.42 11.94 -18.46
C THR A 177 6.39 10.89 -17.92
N GLN A 178 7.47 10.61 -18.65
CA GLN A 178 8.51 9.69 -18.20
C GLN A 178 9.21 10.22 -16.94
N GLU A 179 9.58 11.50 -16.93
CA GLU A 179 10.23 12.15 -15.79
C GLU A 179 9.36 12.09 -14.52
N TRP A 180 8.06 12.38 -14.65
CA TRP A 180 7.13 12.31 -13.52
C TRP A 180 6.96 10.90 -12.96
N VAL A 181 6.86 9.89 -13.82
CA VAL A 181 6.79 8.49 -13.39
C VAL A 181 8.08 8.11 -12.66
N GLN A 182 9.25 8.49 -13.18
CA GLN A 182 10.53 8.22 -12.50
C GLN A 182 10.64 8.94 -11.16
N GLY A 183 10.23 10.22 -11.09
CA GLY A 183 10.19 11.00 -9.85
C GLY A 183 9.33 10.33 -8.78
N TYR A 184 8.14 9.85 -9.16
CA TYR A 184 7.27 9.09 -8.27
C TYR A 184 7.87 7.77 -7.80
N LEU A 185 8.45 6.97 -8.71
CA LEU A 185 9.08 5.70 -8.33
C LEU A 185 10.30 5.93 -7.43
N ALA A 186 11.06 7.01 -7.65
CA ALA A 186 12.15 7.43 -6.78
C ALA A 186 11.64 7.87 -5.40
N MET A 187 10.52 8.58 -5.32
CA MET A 187 9.86 8.90 -4.04
C MET A 187 9.49 7.62 -3.27
N LEU A 188 8.85 6.64 -3.92
CA LEU A 188 8.52 5.36 -3.28
C LEU A 188 9.77 4.63 -2.77
N LYS A 189 10.87 4.68 -3.53
CA LYS A 189 12.16 4.11 -3.11
C LYS A 189 12.71 4.84 -1.88
N ARG A 190 12.66 6.18 -1.84
CA ARG A 190 13.08 7.00 -0.69
C ARG A 190 12.24 6.72 0.57
N GLN A 191 10.95 6.44 0.40
CA GLN A 191 10.05 6.03 1.49
C GLN A 191 10.31 4.58 1.98
N GLY A 192 11.31 3.88 1.45
CA GLY A 192 11.65 2.52 1.86
C GLY A 192 10.63 1.47 1.41
N ARG A 193 9.85 1.72 0.35
CA ARG A 193 8.92 0.72 -0.20
C ARG A 193 9.70 -0.46 -0.78
N LYS A 194 9.14 -1.67 -0.64
CA LYS A 194 9.74 -2.90 -1.17
C LYS A 194 9.84 -2.85 -2.70
N ALA A 195 10.88 -3.47 -3.26
CA ALA A 195 11.12 -3.52 -4.70
C ALA A 195 9.90 -4.07 -5.47
N ASP A 196 9.25 -5.12 -4.96
CA ASP A 196 8.03 -5.69 -5.56
C ASP A 196 6.89 -4.68 -5.61
N THR A 197 6.71 -3.87 -4.55
CA THR A 197 5.68 -2.82 -4.50
C THR A 197 5.98 -1.75 -5.55
N ILE A 198 7.23 -1.33 -5.69
CA ILE A 198 7.64 -0.35 -6.70
C ILE A 198 7.41 -0.92 -8.11
N ALA A 199 7.75 -2.19 -8.35
CA ALA A 199 7.53 -2.87 -9.61
C ALA A 199 6.03 -2.98 -9.95
N GLN A 200 5.18 -3.26 -8.95
CA GLN A 200 3.72 -3.28 -9.11
C GLN A 200 3.17 -1.90 -9.47
N HIS A 201 3.65 -0.84 -8.80
CA HIS A 201 3.25 0.53 -9.11
C HIS A 201 3.65 0.91 -10.54
N ARG A 202 4.90 0.61 -10.95
CA ARG A 202 5.37 0.82 -12.31
C ARG A 202 4.49 0.10 -13.34
N CYS A 203 4.21 -1.19 -13.12
CA CYS A 203 3.38 -1.98 -14.04
C CYS A 203 1.96 -1.39 -14.18
N ALA A 204 1.33 -1.00 -13.08
CA ALA A 204 0.01 -0.39 -13.10
C ALA A 204 0.00 0.95 -13.86
N LEU A 205 1.00 1.80 -13.62
CA LEU A 205 1.13 3.09 -14.30
C LEU A 205 1.36 2.93 -15.79
N THR A 206 2.27 2.06 -16.20
CA THR A 206 2.52 1.82 -17.63
C THR A 206 1.27 1.35 -18.34
N LYS A 207 0.53 0.40 -17.76
CA LYS A 207 -0.71 -0.11 -18.36
C LYS A 207 -1.79 0.96 -18.48
N PHE A 208 -1.91 1.83 -17.47
CA PHE A 208 -2.84 2.95 -17.54
C PHE A 208 -2.43 3.96 -18.61
N ILE A 209 -1.17 4.41 -18.61
CA ILE A 209 -0.66 5.38 -19.60
C ILE A 209 -0.86 4.83 -21.02
N ALA A 210 -0.56 3.55 -21.25
CA ALA A 210 -0.78 2.91 -22.54
C ALA A 210 -2.26 2.85 -22.98
N SER A 211 -3.20 2.90 -22.02
CA SER A 211 -4.64 2.93 -22.31
C SER A 211 -5.21 4.33 -22.58
N LEU A 212 -4.42 5.38 -22.34
CA LEU A 212 -4.86 6.77 -22.54
C LEU A 212 -4.84 7.17 -24.03
N PRO A 213 -5.67 8.14 -24.46
CA PRO A 213 -5.49 8.81 -25.75
C PRO A 213 -4.11 9.46 -25.86
N LEU A 214 -3.56 9.57 -27.07
CA LEU A 214 -2.23 10.15 -27.31
C LEU A 214 -2.08 11.56 -26.71
N SER A 215 -3.12 12.38 -26.76
CA SER A 215 -3.14 13.71 -26.14
C SER A 215 -2.95 13.66 -24.62
N SER A 216 -3.65 12.74 -23.94
CA SER A 216 -3.51 12.52 -22.50
C SER A 216 -2.23 11.76 -22.11
N GLN A 217 -1.60 11.04 -23.05
CA GLN A 217 -0.26 10.45 -22.86
C GLN A 217 0.85 11.52 -22.90
N ALA A 218 0.63 12.58 -23.68
CA ALA A 218 1.57 13.69 -23.79
C ALA A 218 1.48 14.63 -22.59
N ASP A 219 0.26 14.86 -22.08
CA ASP A 219 -0.01 15.70 -20.91
C ASP A 219 -0.97 15.01 -19.93
N LEU A 220 -0.43 14.57 -18.78
CA LEU A 220 -1.21 13.92 -17.74
C LEU A 220 -2.19 14.86 -17.01
N SER A 221 -2.06 16.18 -17.17
CA SER A 221 -3.03 17.15 -16.64
C SER A 221 -4.39 17.06 -17.34
N LEU A 222 -4.40 16.54 -18.57
CA LEU A 222 -5.60 16.31 -19.36
C LEU A 222 -6.34 15.03 -18.98
N VAL A 223 -5.79 14.21 -18.08
CA VAL A 223 -6.42 12.95 -17.66
C VAL A 223 -7.71 13.25 -16.91
N ARG A 224 -8.81 12.71 -17.44
CA ARG A 224 -10.15 12.88 -16.89
C ARG A 224 -10.56 11.64 -16.09
N PRO A 225 -11.50 11.78 -15.15
CA PRO A 225 -12.10 10.62 -14.48
C PRO A 225 -12.70 9.58 -15.43
N ALA A 226 -13.14 9.98 -16.63
CA ALA A 226 -13.62 9.07 -17.67
C ALA A 226 -12.52 8.12 -18.17
N ASP A 227 -11.26 8.54 -18.16
CA ASP A 227 -10.12 7.70 -18.57
C ASP A 227 -9.87 6.58 -17.57
N VAL A 228 -10.02 6.89 -16.28
CA VAL A 228 -9.96 5.88 -15.21
C VAL A 228 -11.14 4.91 -15.32
N SER A 229 -12.33 5.42 -15.68
CA SER A 229 -13.51 4.57 -15.92
C SER A 229 -13.25 3.58 -17.06
N ARG A 230 -12.72 4.05 -18.21
CA ARG A 230 -12.35 3.19 -19.34
C ARG A 230 -11.36 2.09 -18.97
N LEU A 231 -10.34 2.39 -18.14
CA LEU A 231 -9.44 1.35 -17.64
C LEU A 231 -10.19 0.31 -16.81
N VAL A 232 -11.06 0.75 -15.89
CA VAL A 232 -11.83 -0.15 -15.03
C VAL A 232 -12.76 -1.03 -15.86
N ASP A 233 -13.48 -0.44 -16.82
CA ASP A 233 -14.39 -1.16 -17.72
C ASP A 233 -13.62 -2.19 -18.57
N ALA A 234 -12.45 -1.83 -19.09
CA ALA A 234 -11.60 -2.76 -19.83
C ALA A 234 -11.11 -3.92 -18.95
N LEU A 235 -10.71 -3.65 -17.70
CA LEU A 235 -10.30 -4.70 -16.77
C LEU A 235 -11.47 -5.60 -16.37
N GLN A 236 -12.68 -5.05 -16.23
CA GLN A 236 -13.90 -5.82 -15.97
C GLN A 236 -14.32 -6.66 -17.18
N GLY A 237 -14.25 -6.11 -18.39
CA GLY A 237 -14.49 -6.84 -19.64
C GLY A 237 -13.52 -8.01 -19.86
N GLN A 238 -12.31 -7.92 -19.32
CA GLN A 238 -11.34 -9.04 -19.26
C GLN A 238 -11.64 -10.06 -18.14
N GLY A 239 -12.74 -9.93 -17.40
CA GLY A 239 -13.08 -10.81 -16.28
C GLY A 239 -12.15 -10.67 -15.07
N ARG A 240 -11.43 -9.55 -14.92
CA ARG A 240 -10.52 -9.37 -13.78
C ARG A 240 -11.31 -9.22 -12.48
N GLN A 241 -10.83 -9.91 -11.44
CA GLN A 241 -11.45 -9.86 -10.12
C GLN A 241 -11.33 -8.47 -9.49
N PRO A 242 -12.30 -8.02 -8.66
CA PRO A 242 -12.30 -6.69 -8.03
C PRO A 242 -10.99 -6.38 -7.29
N ASN A 243 -10.43 -7.34 -6.56
CA ASN A 243 -9.16 -7.15 -5.87
C ASN A 243 -7.99 -6.89 -6.84
N THR A 244 -7.99 -7.51 -8.01
CA THR A 244 -6.99 -7.24 -9.05
C THR A 244 -7.15 -5.83 -9.58
N ILE A 245 -8.38 -5.37 -9.86
CA ILE A 245 -8.64 -3.99 -10.30
C ILE A 245 -8.13 -2.97 -9.27
N LEU A 246 -8.34 -3.24 -7.99
CA LEU A 246 -7.84 -2.40 -6.90
C LEU A 246 -6.31 -2.31 -6.84
N THR A 247 -5.59 -3.36 -7.27
CA THR A 247 -4.14 -3.30 -7.39
C THR A 247 -3.65 -2.39 -8.52
N TYR A 248 -4.53 -2.01 -9.46
CA TYR A 248 -4.25 -0.96 -10.46
C TYR A 248 -4.64 0.43 -9.95
N LEU A 249 -5.82 0.54 -9.33
CA LEU A 249 -6.34 1.83 -8.85
C LEU A 249 -5.53 2.43 -7.69
N SER A 250 -4.97 1.60 -6.80
CA SER A 250 -4.19 2.11 -5.66
C SER A 250 -2.89 2.81 -6.11
N PRO A 251 -2.03 2.21 -6.97
CA PRO A 251 -0.90 2.91 -7.54
C PRO A 251 -1.26 4.18 -8.31
N LEU A 252 -2.37 4.14 -9.07
CA LEU A 252 -2.84 5.29 -9.84
C LEU A 252 -3.22 6.46 -8.93
N ASN A 253 -4.04 6.19 -7.91
CA ASN A 253 -4.43 7.24 -6.98
C ASN A 253 -3.21 7.82 -6.27
N SER A 254 -2.29 6.97 -5.80
CA SER A 254 -1.06 7.44 -5.14
C SER A 254 -0.15 8.25 -6.08
N PHE A 255 -0.10 7.92 -7.36
CA PHE A 255 0.67 8.67 -8.35
C PHE A 255 0.05 10.03 -8.65
N PHE A 256 -1.26 10.09 -8.90
CA PHE A 256 -1.93 11.36 -9.16
C PHE A 256 -2.04 12.25 -7.92
N THR A 257 -2.05 11.68 -6.71
CA THR A 257 -1.86 12.45 -5.47
C THR A 257 -0.46 13.06 -5.44
N PHE A 258 0.59 12.29 -5.76
CA PHE A 258 1.95 12.84 -5.89
C PHE A 258 2.00 13.98 -6.93
N LEU A 259 1.44 13.79 -8.13
CA LEU A 259 1.39 14.86 -9.13
C LEU A 259 0.61 16.10 -8.66
N SER A 260 -0.41 15.91 -7.82
CA SER A 260 -1.20 17.00 -7.26
C SER A 260 -0.43 17.77 -6.19
N GLU A 261 0.35 17.06 -5.37
CA GLU A 261 1.27 17.64 -4.40
C GLU A 261 2.39 18.44 -5.10
N GLU A 262 2.89 17.96 -6.24
CA GLU A 262 3.86 18.65 -7.11
C GLU A 262 3.23 19.79 -7.94
N GLY A 263 1.91 20.01 -7.84
CA GLY A 263 1.21 21.09 -8.55
C GLY A 263 1.05 20.89 -10.06
N LEU A 264 1.32 19.68 -10.56
CA LEU A 264 1.22 19.31 -11.98
C LEU A 264 -0.23 19.00 -12.39
N VAL A 265 -1.04 18.51 -11.45
CA VAL A 265 -2.47 18.27 -11.65
C VAL A 265 -3.27 18.87 -10.49
N ASN A 266 -4.47 19.38 -10.78
CA ASN A 266 -5.30 20.01 -9.73
C ASN A 266 -5.77 18.98 -8.68
N ARG A 267 -6.19 17.78 -9.14
CA ARG A 267 -6.66 16.69 -8.26
C ARG A 267 -6.46 15.33 -8.91
N SER A 268 -6.51 14.28 -8.09
CA SER A 268 -6.54 12.91 -8.60
C SER A 268 -7.79 12.65 -9.46
N PRO A 269 -7.65 12.11 -10.69
CA PRO A 269 -8.77 11.68 -11.51
C PRO A 269 -9.41 10.39 -10.97
N VAL A 270 -8.75 9.69 -10.04
CA VAL A 270 -9.28 8.49 -9.39
C VAL A 270 -10.30 8.89 -8.33
N GLN A 271 -11.56 8.50 -8.52
CA GLN A 271 -12.68 8.85 -7.66
C GLN A 271 -13.30 7.60 -7.03
N ARG A 272 -14.06 7.78 -5.94
CA ARG A 272 -14.70 6.68 -5.20
C ARG A 272 -15.55 5.75 -6.09
N ARG A 273 -16.21 6.29 -7.11
CA ARG A 273 -17.02 5.51 -8.06
C ARG A 273 -16.23 4.48 -8.90
N HIS A 274 -14.92 4.67 -9.06
CA HIS A 274 -14.08 3.74 -9.83
C HIS A 274 -13.73 2.48 -9.03
N TYR A 275 -13.92 2.50 -7.70
CA TYR A 275 -13.60 1.36 -6.85
C TYR A 275 -14.75 0.35 -6.92
N PRO A 276 -14.55 -0.84 -7.53
CA PRO A 276 -15.59 -1.85 -7.55
C PRO A 276 -15.89 -2.31 -6.13
N ARG A 277 -17.17 -2.62 -5.85
CA ARG A 277 -17.55 -3.24 -4.59
C ARG A 277 -16.77 -4.54 -4.43
N ARG A 278 -16.15 -4.70 -3.26
CA ARG A 278 -15.52 -5.95 -2.89
C ARG A 278 -16.63 -6.93 -2.51
N PRO A 279 -16.76 -8.08 -3.17
CA PRO A 279 -17.58 -9.14 -2.62
C PRO A 279 -16.96 -9.55 -1.27
N ASP A 280 -17.81 -9.78 -0.28
CA ASP A 280 -17.38 -10.36 0.99
C ASP A 280 -16.92 -11.79 0.73
N SER A 281 -15.63 -11.97 0.47
CA SER A 281 -15.09 -13.31 0.30
C SER A 281 -15.09 -14.00 1.66
N LEU A 282 -15.87 -15.07 1.78
CA LEU A 282 -15.76 -15.99 2.91
C LEU A 282 -14.30 -16.45 3.07
N PRO A 283 -13.76 -16.51 4.31
CA PRO A 283 -12.44 -17.07 4.56
C PRO A 283 -12.35 -18.46 3.94
N ARG A 284 -11.33 -18.70 3.12
CA ARG A 284 -11.07 -20.01 2.48
C ARG A 284 -10.34 -20.96 3.43
N ALA A 285 -10.78 -21.08 4.67
CA ALA A 285 -10.20 -22.06 5.59
C ALA A 285 -10.53 -23.49 5.10
N MET A 286 -9.56 -24.38 5.20
CA MET A 286 -9.79 -25.81 4.96
C MET A 286 -10.59 -26.40 6.13
N ARG A 287 -11.50 -27.33 5.84
CA ARG A 287 -12.17 -28.10 6.89
C ARG A 287 -11.21 -29.10 7.53
N GLU A 288 -11.48 -29.52 8.75
CA GLU A 288 -10.60 -30.44 9.50
C GLU A 288 -10.38 -31.76 8.77
N GLU A 289 -11.42 -32.32 8.15
CA GLU A 289 -11.31 -33.58 7.38
C GLU A 289 -10.51 -33.37 6.09
N GLU A 290 -10.58 -32.19 5.48
CA GLU A 290 -9.77 -31.83 4.31
C GLU A 290 -8.30 -31.68 4.70
N VAL A 291 -8.01 -31.10 5.87
CA VAL A 291 -6.66 -31.01 6.42
C VAL A 291 -6.07 -32.39 6.67
N GLN A 292 -6.83 -33.29 7.31
CA GLN A 292 -6.37 -34.66 7.57
C GLN A 292 -6.05 -35.41 6.27
N ARG A 293 -6.98 -35.40 5.29
CA ARG A 293 -6.76 -36.03 3.99
C ARG A 293 -5.55 -35.45 3.25
N TRP A 294 -5.37 -34.12 3.31
CA TRP A 294 -4.23 -33.46 2.70
C TRP A 294 -2.90 -33.82 3.39
N LEU A 295 -2.85 -33.84 4.72
CA LEU A 295 -1.64 -34.23 5.44
C LEU A 295 -1.27 -35.69 5.18
N ALA A 296 -2.25 -36.57 5.00
CA ALA A 296 -2.03 -37.99 4.72
C ALA A 296 -1.31 -38.26 3.39
N VAL A 297 -1.43 -37.38 2.40
CA VAL A 297 -0.73 -37.54 1.11
C VAL A 297 0.69 -36.95 1.11
N LEU A 298 1.12 -36.26 2.17
CA LEU A 298 2.47 -35.70 2.25
C LEU A 298 3.46 -36.79 2.66
N SER A 299 4.26 -37.28 1.71
CA SER A 299 5.27 -38.32 1.95
C SER A 299 6.68 -37.75 2.19
N GLU A 300 7.06 -36.73 1.42
CA GLU A 300 8.42 -36.17 1.43
C GLU A 300 8.74 -35.44 2.75
N PRO A 301 9.87 -35.73 3.43
CA PRO A 301 10.23 -35.09 4.70
C PRO A 301 10.27 -33.56 4.64
N LEU A 302 10.80 -33.01 3.54
CA LEU A 302 10.83 -31.56 3.31
C LEU A 302 9.41 -30.97 3.23
N GLU A 303 8.50 -31.63 2.52
CA GLU A 303 7.11 -31.19 2.40
C GLU A 303 6.38 -31.27 3.73
N GLN A 304 6.52 -32.40 4.42
CA GLN A 304 5.89 -32.61 5.72
C GLN A 304 6.31 -31.52 6.71
N ALA A 305 7.61 -31.20 6.79
CA ALA A 305 8.10 -30.16 7.67
C ALA A 305 7.59 -28.77 7.27
N ILE A 306 7.70 -28.38 5.98
CA ILE A 306 7.24 -27.06 5.49
C ILE A 306 5.74 -26.86 5.75
N PHE A 307 4.93 -27.84 5.36
CA PHE A 307 3.48 -27.69 5.35
C PHE A 307 2.86 -27.82 6.73
N ARG A 308 3.37 -28.71 7.59
CA ARG A 308 2.96 -28.77 8.99
C ARG A 308 3.37 -27.50 9.72
N LEU A 309 4.57 -26.97 9.49
CA LEU A 309 4.99 -25.73 10.12
C LEU A 309 4.10 -24.55 9.71
N LEU A 310 3.79 -24.40 8.42
CA LEU A 310 2.85 -23.39 7.92
C LEU A 310 1.46 -23.51 8.56
N LEU A 311 0.93 -24.73 8.64
CA LEU A 311 -0.40 -25.02 9.20
C LEU A 311 -0.45 -24.85 10.73
N ARG A 312 0.63 -25.13 11.46
CA ARG A 312 0.64 -25.21 12.93
C ARG A 312 1.21 -23.98 13.64
N SER A 313 1.86 -23.08 12.91
CA SER A 313 2.41 -21.83 13.46
C SER A 313 1.82 -20.56 12.84
N GLY A 314 1.08 -20.71 11.74
CA GLY A 314 0.47 -19.62 11.01
C GLY A 314 1.46 -18.67 10.34
N VAL A 315 2.75 -18.98 10.23
CA VAL A 315 3.75 -18.08 9.59
C VAL A 315 3.43 -17.81 8.13
N ARG A 316 3.82 -16.62 7.63
CA ARG A 316 3.69 -16.29 6.21
C ARG A 316 4.75 -17.06 5.41
N ILE A 317 4.45 -17.40 4.16
CA ILE A 317 5.41 -18.10 3.27
C ILE A 317 6.76 -17.37 3.15
N GLY A 318 6.76 -16.03 3.11
CA GLY A 318 8.00 -15.25 3.06
C GLY A 318 8.79 -15.29 4.37
N GLU A 319 8.10 -15.37 5.51
CA GLU A 319 8.75 -15.54 6.82
C GLU A 319 9.34 -16.94 6.94
N LEU A 320 8.59 -17.98 6.53
CA LEU A 320 9.04 -19.37 6.50
C LEU A 320 10.31 -19.54 5.67
N VAL A 321 10.32 -19.00 4.45
CA VAL A 321 11.48 -19.08 3.55
C VAL A 321 12.68 -18.34 4.13
N ALA A 322 12.48 -17.29 4.92
CA ALA A 322 13.56 -16.52 5.54
C ALA A 322 14.17 -17.18 6.79
N LEU A 323 13.53 -18.19 7.39
CA LEU A 323 14.02 -18.86 8.60
C LEU A 323 15.39 -19.51 8.38
N ASN A 324 16.29 -19.33 9.35
CA ASN A 324 17.52 -20.08 9.48
C ASN A 324 17.38 -21.17 10.56
N ARG A 325 18.33 -22.11 10.60
CA ARG A 325 18.37 -23.17 11.63
C ARG A 325 18.34 -22.61 13.06
N ALA A 326 19.08 -21.52 13.31
CA ALA A 326 19.16 -20.86 14.61
C ALA A 326 17.87 -20.13 15.02
N ASP A 327 16.90 -19.96 14.11
CA ASP A 327 15.63 -19.30 14.41
C ASP A 327 14.58 -20.29 14.95
N VAL A 328 14.95 -21.55 15.14
CA VAL A 328 14.06 -22.61 15.65
C VAL A 328 14.63 -23.20 16.93
N ASP A 329 13.82 -23.15 17.98
CA ASP A 329 14.05 -23.93 19.19
C ASP A 329 13.11 -25.15 19.16
N LEU A 330 13.68 -26.31 18.84
CA LEU A 330 12.92 -27.56 18.75
C LEU A 330 12.40 -28.00 20.11
N GLU A 331 13.18 -27.87 21.18
CA GLU A 331 12.78 -28.35 22.50
C GLU A 331 11.63 -27.52 23.07
N ARG A 332 11.66 -26.21 22.85
CA ARG A 332 10.58 -25.30 23.27
C ARG A 332 9.47 -25.13 22.22
N CYS A 333 9.51 -25.85 21.11
CA CYS A 333 8.59 -25.72 19.99
C CYS A 333 8.34 -24.26 19.57
N THR A 334 9.42 -23.47 19.48
CA THR A 334 9.37 -22.01 19.32
C THR A 334 10.06 -21.56 18.02
N LEU A 335 9.45 -20.61 17.31
CA LEU A 335 10.02 -19.93 16.14
C LEU A 335 10.27 -18.46 16.41
N TYR A 336 11.46 -18.00 16.04
CA TYR A 336 11.87 -16.59 16.13
C TYR A 336 11.75 -15.93 14.75
N ILE A 337 10.69 -15.15 14.53
CA ILE A 337 10.46 -14.45 13.26
C ILE A 337 11.14 -13.09 13.29
N ARG A 338 12.14 -12.87 12.44
CA ARG A 338 12.90 -11.61 12.35
C ARG A 338 12.19 -10.58 11.44
N MET A 339 12.34 -9.30 11.76
CA MET A 339 11.75 -8.19 10.97
C MET A 339 12.75 -7.59 9.97
N GLY A 340 12.57 -7.90 8.69
CA GLY A 340 13.36 -7.31 7.60
C GLY A 340 14.81 -7.79 7.54
N ASN A 341 15.65 -7.10 6.77
CA ASN A 341 17.09 -7.40 6.67
C ASN A 341 17.89 -6.88 7.87
N LYS A 342 17.22 -6.32 8.89
CA LYS A 342 17.84 -5.90 10.15
C LYS A 342 17.57 -6.99 11.17
N ASN A 343 18.59 -7.37 11.92
CA ASN A 343 18.60 -8.50 12.86
C ASN A 343 17.67 -8.35 14.10
N GLY A 344 16.66 -7.49 14.04
CA GLY A 344 15.69 -7.29 15.12
C GLY A 344 14.66 -8.43 15.17
N LEU A 345 14.47 -8.99 16.36
CA LEU A 345 13.40 -9.95 16.61
C LEU A 345 12.06 -9.26 16.32
N GLY A 346 11.29 -9.85 15.41
CA GLY A 346 9.99 -9.33 14.99
C GLY A 346 8.88 -9.80 15.90
N ARG A 347 8.69 -11.13 15.94
CA ARG A 347 7.77 -11.79 16.87
C ARG A 347 8.21 -13.22 17.13
N VAL A 348 7.70 -13.78 18.22
CA VAL A 348 7.83 -15.19 18.54
C VAL A 348 6.49 -15.88 18.24
N THR A 349 6.53 -17.07 17.66
CA THR A 349 5.36 -17.94 17.51
C THR A 349 5.73 -19.37 17.91
N TYR A 350 4.72 -20.21 18.05
CA TYR A 350 4.86 -21.59 18.49
C TYR A 350 4.38 -22.55 17.41
N PHE A 351 4.79 -23.80 17.52
CA PHE A 351 4.28 -24.90 16.69
C PHE A 351 3.97 -26.12 17.55
N SER A 352 3.19 -27.04 17.00
CA SER A 352 2.75 -28.24 17.70
C SER A 352 3.75 -29.40 17.57
N ASN A 353 3.58 -30.42 18.42
CA ASN A 353 4.44 -31.60 18.48
C ASN A 353 4.49 -32.37 17.14
N ASP A 354 3.40 -32.39 16.36
CA ASP A 354 3.42 -33.03 15.03
C ASP A 354 4.27 -32.25 14.02
N ALA A 355 4.32 -30.92 14.12
CA ALA A 355 5.24 -30.10 13.33
C ALA A 355 6.68 -30.26 13.82
N GLN A 356 6.91 -30.38 15.14
CA GLN A 356 8.22 -30.68 15.72
C GLN A 356 8.78 -32.01 15.21
N ALA A 357 7.98 -33.08 15.24
CA ALA A 357 8.39 -34.40 14.76
C ALA A 357 8.75 -34.37 13.27
N ALA A 358 7.94 -33.72 12.44
CA ALA A 358 8.24 -33.54 11.02
C ALA A 358 9.52 -32.72 10.79
N LEU A 359 9.75 -31.68 11.61
CA LEU A 359 10.94 -30.84 11.51
C LEU A 359 12.21 -31.59 11.93
N ARG A 360 12.16 -32.40 12.98
CA ARG A 360 13.25 -33.32 13.37
C ARG A 360 13.57 -34.30 12.25
N CYS A 361 12.54 -34.90 11.65
CA CYS A 361 12.67 -35.83 10.52
C CYS A 361 13.34 -35.18 9.30
N TRP A 362 12.99 -33.93 9.00
CA TRP A 362 13.62 -33.13 7.96
C TRP A 362 15.08 -32.80 8.31
N LEU A 363 15.36 -32.29 9.51
CA LEU A 363 16.71 -31.87 9.90
C LEU A 363 17.71 -33.04 9.89
N ALA A 364 17.27 -34.24 10.24
CA ALA A 364 18.08 -35.46 10.14
C ALA A 364 18.45 -35.84 8.69
N ARG A 365 17.67 -35.38 7.70
CA ARG A 365 17.87 -35.68 6.26
C ARG A 365 18.29 -34.45 5.45
N ARG A 366 18.38 -33.29 6.11
CA ARG A 366 18.69 -32.03 5.47
C ARG A 366 20.12 -32.12 4.94
N PRO A 367 20.37 -31.87 3.64
CA PRO A 367 21.72 -31.89 3.11
C PRO A 367 22.60 -30.85 3.79
N GLU A 368 23.85 -31.21 4.07
CA GLU A 368 24.83 -30.25 4.58
C GLU A 368 25.18 -29.24 3.49
N CYS A 369 24.96 -27.97 3.78
CA CYS A 369 25.18 -26.87 2.84
C CYS A 369 26.00 -25.79 3.58
N PRO A 370 27.33 -25.82 3.54
CA PRO A 370 28.17 -24.90 4.33
C PRO A 370 27.91 -23.42 4.04
N ALA A 371 27.47 -23.10 2.82
CA ALA A 371 27.17 -21.73 2.39
C ALA A 371 25.69 -21.32 2.61
N GLU A 372 24.85 -22.16 3.22
CA GLU A 372 23.41 -21.87 3.38
C GLU A 372 22.87 -22.33 4.75
N ASP A 373 22.56 -21.36 5.60
CA ASP A 373 21.99 -21.57 6.93
C ASP A 373 20.47 -21.70 6.96
N ALA A 374 19.79 -21.61 5.80
CA ALA A 374 18.34 -21.75 5.70
C ALA A 374 17.82 -23.01 6.41
N LEU A 375 16.71 -22.86 7.13
CA LEU A 375 16.03 -24.01 7.72
C LEU A 375 15.61 -25.02 6.65
N PHE A 376 15.08 -24.53 5.52
CA PHE A 376 14.62 -25.33 4.40
C PHE A 376 15.47 -25.09 3.15
N VAL A 377 16.03 -26.17 2.61
CA VAL A 377 16.84 -26.16 1.39
C VAL A 377 16.29 -27.17 0.38
N HIS A 378 16.43 -26.85 -0.89
CA HIS A 378 16.10 -27.75 -2.00
C HIS A 378 17.18 -27.57 -3.09
N ARG A 379 17.81 -28.67 -3.51
CA ARG A 379 18.98 -28.65 -4.40
C ARG A 379 20.08 -27.71 -3.88
N TRP A 380 20.43 -27.87 -2.60
CA TRP A 380 21.54 -27.16 -1.93
C TRP A 380 21.38 -25.65 -1.78
N ARG A 381 20.18 -25.10 -2.01
CA ARG A 381 19.88 -23.68 -1.86
C ARG A 381 18.59 -23.47 -1.08
N ARG A 382 18.42 -22.30 -0.46
CA ARG A 382 17.16 -21.90 0.18
C ARG A 382 15.94 -22.16 -0.72
N VAL A 383 14.92 -22.78 -0.16
CA VAL A 383 13.66 -23.05 -0.87
C VAL A 383 13.04 -21.74 -1.33
N ARG A 384 12.56 -21.69 -2.58
CA ARG A 384 11.87 -20.53 -3.14
C ARG A 384 10.36 -20.58 -2.85
N PRO A 385 9.69 -19.45 -2.62
CA PRO A 385 8.23 -19.41 -2.43
C PRO A 385 7.46 -20.07 -3.58
N GLU A 386 7.93 -19.93 -4.81
CA GLU A 386 7.31 -20.49 -6.02
C GLU A 386 7.27 -22.03 -5.97
N TRP A 387 8.35 -22.64 -5.50
CA TRP A 387 8.44 -24.10 -5.32
C TRP A 387 7.40 -24.58 -4.30
N ILE A 388 7.29 -23.91 -3.14
CA ILE A 388 6.30 -24.25 -2.12
C ILE A 388 4.88 -24.12 -2.67
N ARG A 389 4.57 -23.04 -3.40
CA ARG A 389 3.25 -22.85 -4.04
C ARG A 389 2.94 -23.93 -5.08
N GLN A 390 3.94 -24.40 -5.82
CA GLN A 390 3.77 -25.50 -6.77
C GLN A 390 3.50 -26.82 -6.05
N ARG A 391 4.36 -27.22 -5.11
CA ARG A 391 4.19 -28.46 -4.33
C ARG A 391 2.90 -28.48 -3.52
N PHE A 392 2.43 -27.32 -3.04
CA PHE A 392 1.12 -27.23 -2.41
C PHE A 392 -0.01 -27.57 -3.38
N ARG A 393 0.00 -27.01 -4.60
CA ARG A 393 -1.01 -27.36 -5.61
C ARG A 393 -0.95 -28.84 -5.99
N ASP A 394 0.24 -29.40 -6.11
CA ASP A 394 0.42 -30.81 -6.48
C ASP A 394 -0.06 -31.74 -5.35
N SER A 395 0.21 -31.41 -4.08
CA SER A 395 -0.33 -32.16 -2.94
C SER A 395 -1.86 -32.04 -2.82
N LEU A 396 -2.47 -30.89 -3.12
CA LEU A 396 -3.93 -30.77 -3.17
C LEU A 396 -4.55 -31.69 -4.23
N ARG A 397 -3.93 -31.78 -5.42
CA ARG A 397 -4.37 -32.71 -6.47
C ARG A 397 -4.28 -34.16 -6.01
N ARG A 398 -3.15 -34.55 -5.40
CA ARG A 398 -2.97 -35.90 -4.82
C ARG A 398 -4.02 -36.22 -3.74
N ALA A 399 -4.43 -35.22 -2.96
CA ALA A 399 -5.46 -35.38 -1.93
C ALA A 399 -6.91 -35.36 -2.45
N GLY A 400 -7.12 -35.17 -3.76
CA GLY A 400 -8.46 -34.99 -4.34
C GLY A 400 -9.17 -33.73 -3.81
N LEU A 401 -8.42 -32.67 -3.50
CA LEU A 401 -8.96 -31.44 -2.93
C LEU A 401 -9.04 -30.31 -3.97
N PRO A 402 -9.95 -29.34 -3.76
CA PRO A 402 -10.09 -28.18 -4.64
C PRO A 402 -8.78 -27.39 -4.76
N VAL A 403 -8.28 -27.23 -6.00
CA VAL A 403 -7.05 -26.46 -6.31
C VAL A 403 -7.25 -24.93 -6.16
N ARG A 404 -8.39 -24.50 -5.60
CA ARG A 404 -8.67 -23.11 -5.21
C ARG A 404 -7.95 -22.70 -3.93
N TYR A 405 -7.54 -23.66 -3.11
CA TYR A 405 -6.76 -23.41 -1.90
C TYR A 405 -5.35 -22.94 -2.29
N ARG A 406 -4.86 -21.96 -1.56
CA ARG A 406 -3.54 -21.34 -1.71
C ARG A 406 -2.77 -21.51 -0.41
N VAL A 407 -1.44 -21.38 -0.47
CA VAL A 407 -0.59 -21.52 0.73
C VAL A 407 -1.01 -20.57 1.86
N HIS A 408 -1.47 -19.36 1.53
CA HIS A 408 -1.97 -18.41 2.54
C HIS A 408 -3.24 -18.90 3.25
N ASP A 409 -4.03 -19.74 2.59
CA ASP A 409 -5.25 -20.29 3.17
C ASP A 409 -4.92 -21.27 4.32
N LEU A 410 -3.72 -21.86 4.38
CA LEU A 410 -3.26 -22.61 5.57
C LEU A 410 -3.17 -21.75 6.82
N ARG A 411 -2.80 -20.47 6.69
CA ARG A 411 -2.79 -19.53 7.80
C ARG A 411 -4.21 -19.16 8.22
N HIS A 412 -5.16 -19.10 7.28
CA HIS A 412 -6.57 -18.94 7.60
C HIS A 412 -7.11 -20.15 8.36
N THR A 413 -6.76 -21.36 7.91
CA THR A 413 -7.08 -22.60 8.61
C THR A 413 -6.52 -22.59 10.04
N TYR A 414 -5.23 -22.30 10.22
CA TYR A 414 -4.61 -22.15 11.54
C TYR A 414 -5.37 -21.19 12.45
N ALA A 415 -5.67 -19.99 11.95
CA ALA A 415 -6.37 -18.97 12.73
C ALA A 415 -7.78 -19.40 13.12
N THR A 416 -8.51 -20.03 12.20
CA THR A 416 -9.87 -20.53 12.43
C THR A 416 -9.88 -21.66 13.46
N LEU A 417 -8.96 -22.62 13.34
CA LEU A 417 -8.83 -23.74 14.28
C LEU A 417 -8.53 -23.25 15.70
N LEU A 418 -7.59 -22.31 15.87
CA LEU A 418 -7.28 -21.80 17.21
C LEU A 418 -8.39 -20.95 17.81
N LEU A 419 -9.11 -20.14 17.01
CA LEU A 419 -10.28 -19.41 17.49
C LEU A 419 -11.40 -20.35 17.92
N ASN A 420 -11.63 -21.42 17.15
CA ASN A 420 -12.62 -22.44 17.50
C ASN A 420 -12.21 -23.25 18.74
N ALA A 421 -10.91 -23.40 18.98
CA ALA A 421 -10.36 -23.99 20.21
C ALA A 421 -10.34 -23.02 21.41
N GLY A 422 -10.87 -21.79 21.27
CA GLY A 422 -11.03 -20.86 22.38
C GLY A 422 -9.88 -19.91 22.63
N ILE A 423 -8.90 -19.78 21.73
CA ILE A 423 -7.84 -18.78 21.92
C ILE A 423 -8.43 -17.37 21.90
N PRO A 424 -8.03 -16.47 22.82
CA PRO A 424 -8.40 -15.07 22.73
C PRO A 424 -7.91 -14.44 21.42
N ILE A 425 -8.78 -13.68 20.75
CA ILE A 425 -8.45 -13.05 19.45
C ILE A 425 -7.23 -12.12 19.52
N THR A 426 -7.02 -11.47 20.67
CA THR A 426 -5.87 -10.60 20.93
C THR A 426 -4.57 -11.40 21.04
N THR A 427 -4.61 -12.59 21.65
CA THR A 427 -3.49 -13.53 21.68
C THR A 427 -3.17 -14.03 20.27
N LEU A 428 -4.20 -14.44 19.51
CA LEU A 428 -4.01 -14.87 18.12
C LEU A 428 -3.45 -13.75 17.24
N GLN A 429 -3.88 -12.50 17.42
CA GLN A 429 -3.34 -11.35 16.70
C GLN A 429 -1.82 -11.22 16.89
N LYS A 430 -1.33 -11.39 18.13
CA LYS A 430 0.11 -11.34 18.46
C LYS A 430 0.88 -12.49 17.80
N LEU A 431 0.37 -13.73 17.91
CA LEU A 431 0.99 -14.91 17.27
C LEU A 431 1.10 -14.75 15.74
N LEU A 432 0.04 -14.22 15.13
CA LEU A 432 -0.02 -13.96 13.70
C LEU A 432 0.86 -12.76 13.29
N GLY A 433 1.18 -11.82 14.17
CA GLY A 433 1.90 -10.59 13.82
C GLY A 433 1.06 -9.71 12.90
N HIS A 434 -0.14 -9.38 13.38
CA HIS A 434 -1.08 -8.48 12.71
C HIS A 434 -1.07 -7.10 13.37
N ASP A 435 -0.66 -6.07 12.62
CA ASP A 435 -0.62 -4.69 13.12
C ASP A 435 -2.02 -4.13 13.45
N ARG A 436 -3.06 -4.62 12.75
CA ARG A 436 -4.44 -4.18 12.92
C ARG A 436 -5.35 -5.36 13.28
N ILE A 437 -6.11 -5.21 14.36
CA ILE A 437 -7.06 -6.24 14.82
C ILE A 437 -8.12 -6.58 13.76
N ALA A 438 -8.49 -5.62 12.91
CA ALA A 438 -9.42 -5.82 11.79
C ALA A 438 -9.02 -6.99 10.87
N THR A 439 -7.72 -7.26 10.72
CA THR A 439 -7.24 -8.39 9.91
C THR A 439 -7.42 -9.74 10.59
N THR A 440 -7.46 -9.78 11.93
CA THR A 440 -7.76 -10.98 12.71
C THR A 440 -9.27 -11.18 12.86
N LEU A 441 -10.06 -10.09 12.90
CA LEU A 441 -11.53 -10.14 12.93
C LEU A 441 -12.12 -10.83 11.70
N LEU A 442 -11.41 -10.86 10.57
CA LEU A 442 -11.79 -11.64 9.39
C LEU A 442 -11.96 -13.14 9.70
N TYR A 443 -11.31 -13.66 10.75
CA TYR A 443 -11.38 -15.05 11.18
C TYR A 443 -12.41 -15.29 12.28
N ALA A 444 -12.97 -14.24 12.88
CA ALA A 444 -13.83 -14.30 14.05
C ALA A 444 -15.28 -14.76 13.75
N ARG A 445 -15.52 -15.39 12.61
CA ARG A 445 -16.81 -16.05 12.33
C ARG A 445 -16.86 -17.37 13.10
N LEU A 446 -17.00 -17.27 14.43
CA LEU A 446 -17.23 -18.40 15.30
C LEU A 446 -18.57 -19.06 14.93
N SER A 447 -18.60 -20.39 14.96
CA SER A 447 -19.86 -21.12 14.84
C SER A 447 -20.75 -20.82 16.06
N GLU A 448 -22.08 -20.88 15.91
CA GLU A 448 -23.00 -20.72 17.05
C GLU A 448 -22.73 -21.75 18.16
N ALA A 449 -22.34 -22.98 17.79
CA ALA A 449 -21.95 -24.02 18.73
C ALA A 449 -20.71 -23.59 19.57
N THR A 450 -19.69 -23.04 18.91
CA THR A 450 -18.48 -22.53 19.58
C THR A 450 -18.79 -21.35 20.50
N LYS A 451 -19.63 -20.40 20.04
CA LYS A 451 -20.06 -19.26 20.86
C LYS A 451 -20.78 -19.73 22.13
N ARG A 452 -21.70 -20.68 21.98
CA ARG A 452 -22.44 -21.30 23.08
C ARG A 452 -21.49 -21.97 24.07
N ALA A 453 -20.55 -22.80 23.58
CA ALA A 453 -19.58 -23.49 24.42
C ALA A 453 -18.69 -22.51 25.22
N HIS A 454 -18.17 -21.46 24.56
CA HIS A 454 -17.36 -20.44 25.22
C HIS A 454 -18.15 -19.67 26.29
N TYR A 455 -19.41 -19.31 26.01
CA TYR A 455 -20.28 -18.65 26.97
C TYR A 455 -20.46 -19.49 28.23
N PHE A 456 -20.87 -20.76 28.08
CA PHE A 456 -21.09 -21.63 29.23
C PHE A 456 -19.80 -21.93 29.99
N ALA A 457 -18.67 -22.08 29.30
CA ALA A 457 -17.36 -22.24 29.96
C ALA A 457 -16.99 -21.01 30.81
N ALA A 458 -17.12 -19.81 30.24
CA ALA A 458 -16.85 -18.57 30.96
C ALA A 458 -17.83 -18.35 32.13
N MET A 459 -19.11 -18.64 31.93
CA MET A 459 -20.13 -18.51 32.98
C MET A 459 -19.90 -19.47 34.14
N ARG A 460 -19.41 -20.69 33.88
CA ARG A 460 -19.01 -21.61 34.97
C ARG A 460 -17.94 -20.97 35.86
N GLU A 461 -16.91 -20.35 35.27
CA GLU A 461 -15.88 -19.65 36.05
C GLU A 461 -16.43 -18.45 36.83
N VAL A 462 -17.33 -17.67 36.22
CA VAL A 462 -17.98 -16.53 36.88
C VAL A 462 -18.83 -17.00 38.05
N GLN A 463 -19.59 -18.08 37.89
CA GLN A 463 -20.44 -18.66 38.95
C GLN A 463 -19.60 -19.20 40.11
N VAL A 464 -18.45 -19.81 39.84
CA VAL A 464 -17.51 -20.23 40.90
C VAL A 464 -16.98 -19.02 41.67
N ARG A 465 -16.67 -17.92 40.98
CA ARG A 465 -16.10 -16.70 41.60
C ARG A 465 -17.14 -15.81 42.26
N THR A 466 -18.40 -15.90 41.83
CA THR A 466 -19.52 -15.06 42.26
C THR A 466 -20.71 -15.96 42.58
N PRO A 467 -20.63 -16.78 43.65
CA PRO A 467 -21.75 -17.62 44.03
C PRO A 467 -22.92 -16.74 44.43
N LEU A 468 -23.98 -16.77 43.64
CA LEU A 468 -25.24 -16.12 44.00
C LEU A 468 -26.01 -17.04 44.95
N ALA A 469 -26.74 -16.45 45.91
CA ALA A 469 -27.65 -17.22 46.75
C ALA A 469 -28.63 -18.00 45.86
N VAL A 470 -28.78 -19.29 46.13
CA VAL A 470 -29.79 -20.11 45.46
C VAL A 470 -31.13 -19.44 45.69
N VAL A 471 -31.85 -19.14 44.60
CA VAL A 471 -33.20 -18.57 44.70
C VAL A 471 -34.09 -19.63 45.35
N SER A 472 -34.39 -19.45 46.63
CA SER A 472 -35.31 -20.29 47.39
C SER A 472 -36.71 -20.15 46.79
N GLY A 473 -37.30 -21.25 46.32
CA GLY A 473 -38.61 -21.27 45.66
C GLY A 473 -38.66 -21.90 44.26
N LEU A 474 -37.54 -22.42 43.73
CA LEU A 474 -37.46 -23.17 42.47
C LEU A 474 -37.27 -24.69 42.69
N GLU A 475 -37.71 -25.22 43.82
CA GLU A 475 -37.80 -26.67 44.05
C GLU A 475 -38.95 -27.23 43.20
N GLY A 476 -38.66 -27.66 41.97
CA GLY A 476 -39.64 -28.28 41.08
C GLY A 476 -39.54 -27.88 39.60
N ALA A 477 -38.66 -26.96 39.22
CA ALA A 477 -38.36 -26.74 37.82
C ALA A 477 -37.34 -27.80 37.37
N ASP A 478 -37.75 -28.73 36.51
CA ASP A 478 -36.86 -29.69 35.83
C ASP A 478 -35.77 -28.94 35.07
N VAL A 479 -34.63 -28.71 35.73
CA VAL A 479 -33.42 -28.24 35.08
C VAL A 479 -32.81 -29.44 34.37
N HIS A 480 -33.28 -29.70 33.16
CA HIS A 480 -32.61 -30.66 32.28
C HIS A 480 -31.13 -30.26 32.16
N PRO A 481 -30.18 -31.16 32.47
CA PRO A 481 -28.78 -30.88 32.26
C PRO A 481 -28.56 -30.60 30.77
N ILE A 482 -28.04 -29.41 30.48
CA ILE A 482 -27.67 -29.03 29.11
C ILE A 482 -26.51 -29.93 28.71
N ALA A 483 -26.79 -30.94 27.88
CA ALA A 483 -25.80 -31.86 27.35
C ALA A 483 -24.63 -31.10 26.69
N ALA A 484 -23.41 -31.58 26.98
CA ALA A 484 -22.13 -30.97 26.64
C ALA A 484 -21.81 -30.94 25.14
#